data_AF-A0A6L8HEU2-F1
#
_entry.id   AF-A0A6L8HEU2-F1
#
_cell.length_a   1.000
_cell.length_b   1.000
_cell.length_c   1.000
_cell.angle_alpha   90.00
_cell.angle_beta   90.00
_cell.angle_gamma   90.00
#
_symmetry.space_group_name_H-M   'P 1'
#
loop_
_entity.id
_entity.type
_entity.pdbx_description
1 polymer ?
#
loop_
_entity_poly.entity_id
_entity_poly.type
_entity_poly.pdbx_seq_one_letter_code
_entity_poly.pdbx_strand_id
1 'polypeptide(L)'
;PAMDCDYIVHVSSVDWPDEEERFEVVYEIYSIRHRHRIRVKTRVPEHDCYVDSLTDIWPGAEFMEREVFDMMGIRFNNHPDMRRILMPDDFPEGYPLRKDFPLQGKGWRDSFDFLNEGATS
;
A
#
# COMPACT_ATOMS: atom_id res chain seq x y z
N PRO A 1 25.73 -10.39 -0.93
CA PRO A 1 26.83 -10.40 -1.93
C PRO A 1 26.77 -11.54 -2.97
N ALA A 2 26.14 -12.69 -2.69
CA ALA A 2 26.05 -13.79 -3.67
C ALA A 2 24.83 -13.68 -4.63
N MET A 3 23.80 -12.93 -4.24
CA MET A 3 22.56 -12.75 -5.02
C MET A 3 22.42 -11.34 -5.62
N ASP A 4 23.27 -10.37 -5.23
CA ASP A 4 23.27 -8.97 -5.71
C ASP A 4 21.85 -8.40 -5.94
N CYS A 5 21.04 -8.39 -4.89
CA CYS A 5 19.66 -7.89 -4.89
C CYS A 5 19.61 -6.37 -4.76
N ASP A 6 20.10 -5.67 -5.79
CA ASP A 6 20.44 -4.25 -5.71
C ASP A 6 19.26 -3.32 -6.02
N TYR A 7 18.14 -3.85 -6.54
CA TYR A 7 17.02 -3.03 -7.03
C TYR A 7 15.68 -3.54 -6.53
N ILE A 8 14.98 -2.73 -5.72
CA ILE A 8 13.57 -2.96 -5.40
C ILE A 8 12.72 -2.58 -6.61
N VAL A 9 11.97 -3.54 -7.13
CA VAL A 9 11.11 -3.35 -8.31
C VAL A 9 9.75 -2.84 -7.88
N HIS A 10 9.14 -3.50 -6.89
CA HIS A 10 7.81 -3.15 -6.42
C HIS A 10 7.52 -3.72 -5.02
N VAL A 11 6.66 -3.04 -4.27
CA VAL A 11 6.02 -3.54 -3.04
C VAL A 11 4.51 -3.50 -3.27
N SER A 12 3.86 -4.65 -3.13
CA SER A 12 2.40 -4.77 -3.26
C SER A 12 1.79 -5.56 -2.12
N SER A 13 0.47 -5.60 -2.08
CA SER A 13 -0.29 -6.25 -1.03
C SER A 13 -1.50 -7.02 -1.59
N VAL A 14 -1.88 -8.11 -0.92
CA VAL A 14 -3.02 -8.95 -1.27
C VAL A 14 -3.89 -9.19 -0.05
N ASP A 15 -5.21 -9.11 -0.23
CA ASP A 15 -6.22 -9.43 0.79
C ASP A 15 -6.74 -10.87 0.60
N TRP A 16 -6.64 -11.69 1.64
CA TRP A 16 -7.15 -13.07 1.73
C TRP A 16 -8.18 -13.18 2.86
N PRO A 17 -9.45 -12.82 2.63
CA PRO A 17 -10.46 -12.69 3.69
C PRO A 17 -10.77 -13.98 4.44
N ASP A 18 -10.53 -15.13 3.80
CA ASP A 18 -10.83 -16.46 4.33
C ASP A 18 -9.65 -17.07 5.13
N GLU A 19 -8.52 -16.36 5.24
CA GLU A 19 -7.29 -16.83 5.88
C GLU A 19 -7.05 -16.12 7.23
N GLU A 20 -6.39 -16.80 8.17
CA GLU A 20 -6.03 -16.21 9.48
C GLU A 20 -5.03 -15.06 9.33
N GLU A 21 -4.01 -15.27 8.50
CA GLU A 21 -3.09 -14.22 8.05
C GLU A 21 -3.65 -13.54 6.81
N ARG A 22 -4.68 -12.71 7.03
CA ARG A 22 -5.48 -12.07 5.98
C ARG A 22 -4.65 -11.28 4.96
N PHE A 23 -3.61 -10.58 5.38
CA PHE A 23 -2.86 -9.68 4.50
C PHE A 23 -1.51 -10.26 4.10
N GLU A 24 -1.20 -10.27 2.81
CA GLU A 24 0.11 -10.66 2.28
C GLU A 24 0.79 -9.43 1.69
N VAL A 25 2.01 -9.11 2.13
CA VAL A 25 2.88 -8.10 1.50
C VAL A 25 3.89 -8.82 0.62
N VAL A 26 4.01 -8.36 -0.62
CA VAL A 26 4.85 -8.95 -1.66
C VAL A 26 5.92 -7.96 -2.07
N TYR A 27 7.17 -8.30 -1.78
CA TYR A 27 8.33 -7.56 -2.25
C TYR A 27 8.90 -8.23 -3.48
N GLU A 28 9.16 -7.44 -4.50
CA GLU A 28 9.75 -7.91 -5.72
C GLU A 28 11.08 -7.21 -5.98
N ILE A 29 12.15 -7.99 -5.97
CA ILE A 29 13.53 -7.50 -5.99
C ILE A 29 14.22 -8.08 -7.23
N TYR A 30 15.08 -7.29 -7.84
CA TYR A 30 15.80 -7.67 -9.05
C TYR A 30 17.30 -7.50 -8.87
N SER A 31 18.05 -8.49 -9.34
CA SER A 31 19.50 -8.38 -9.49
C SER A 31 19.81 -7.87 -10.89
N ILE A 32 20.35 -6.67 -11.00
CA ILE A 32 20.74 -6.09 -12.31
C ILE A 32 21.91 -6.89 -12.90
N ARG A 33 22.90 -7.24 -12.07
CA ARG A 33 24.09 -7.97 -12.51
C ARG A 33 23.77 -9.38 -12.98
N HIS A 34 22.99 -10.12 -12.20
CA HIS A 34 22.69 -11.53 -12.50
C HIS A 34 21.40 -11.72 -13.30
N ARG A 35 20.62 -10.66 -13.50
CA ARG A 35 19.35 -10.63 -14.25
C ARG A 35 18.30 -11.62 -13.76
N HIS A 36 18.32 -11.95 -12.46
CA HIS A 36 17.29 -12.77 -11.84
C HIS A 36 16.39 -11.92 -10.95
N ARG A 37 15.18 -12.43 -10.70
CA ARG A 37 14.16 -11.78 -9.89
C ARG A 37 13.85 -12.66 -8.69
N ILE A 38 13.74 -12.04 -7.51
CA ILE A 38 13.34 -12.69 -6.28
C ILE A 38 12.04 -12.05 -5.82
N ARG A 39 11.12 -12.89 -5.36
CA ARG A 39 9.88 -12.44 -4.73
C ARG A 39 9.86 -12.93 -3.29
N VAL A 40 9.78 -11.99 -2.37
CA VAL A 40 9.63 -12.26 -0.94
C VAL A 40 8.20 -11.96 -0.56
N LYS A 41 7.57 -12.86 0.17
CA LYS A 41 6.20 -12.71 0.64
C LYS A 41 6.20 -12.84 2.15
N THR A 42 5.54 -11.90 2.81
CA THR A 42 5.25 -11.98 4.23
C THR A 42 3.76 -11.86 4.43
N ARG A 43 3.23 -12.53 5.45
CA ARG A 43 1.81 -12.53 5.78
C ARG A 43 1.63 -12.03 7.20
N VAL A 44 0.54 -11.29 7.40
CA VAL A 44 0.18 -10.71 8.69
C VAL A 44 -1.32 -10.81 8.92
N PRO A 45 -1.75 -11.05 10.16
CA PRO A 45 -3.17 -11.06 10.49
C PRO A 45 -3.73 -9.64 10.59
N GLU A 46 -5.05 -9.50 10.53
CA GLU A 46 -5.69 -8.18 10.62
C GLU A 46 -5.52 -7.50 11.98
N HIS A 47 -5.47 -8.28 13.07
CA HIS A 47 -5.33 -7.75 14.43
C HIS A 47 -3.91 -7.26 14.75
N ASP A 48 -2.90 -7.75 14.02
CA ASP A 48 -1.49 -7.38 14.16
C ASP A 48 -0.89 -7.02 12.79
N CYS A 49 -1.45 -5.97 12.20
CA CYS A 49 -1.20 -5.58 10.81
C CYS A 49 0.09 -4.74 10.66
N TYR A 50 1.21 -5.27 11.14
CA TYR A 50 2.52 -4.62 11.15
C TYR A 50 3.58 -5.46 10.42
N VAL A 51 4.38 -4.81 9.59
CA VAL A 51 5.53 -5.41 8.90
C VAL A 51 6.74 -4.50 9.10
N ASP A 52 7.96 -5.02 9.11
CA ASP A 52 9.15 -4.16 9.15
C ASP A 52 9.38 -3.52 7.78
N SER A 53 9.62 -2.20 7.77
CA SER A 53 10.00 -1.46 6.57
C SER A 53 11.33 -1.95 6.04
N LEU A 54 11.50 -1.95 4.71
CA LEU A 54 12.77 -2.23 4.06
C LEU A 54 13.43 -0.96 3.50
N THR A 55 12.97 0.22 3.93
CA THR A 55 13.49 1.52 3.47
C THR A 55 14.95 1.78 3.85
N ASP A 56 15.44 1.15 4.92
CA ASP A 56 16.84 1.19 5.35
C ASP A 56 17.78 0.42 4.40
N ILE A 57 17.26 -0.64 3.75
CA ILE A 57 17.98 -1.44 2.75
C ILE A 57 17.77 -0.86 1.34
N TRP A 58 16.52 -0.57 0.98
CA TRP A 58 16.13 -0.02 -0.31
C TRP A 58 15.29 1.26 -0.12
N PRO A 59 15.91 2.45 -0.21
CA PRO A 59 15.20 3.72 -0.04
C PRO A 59 14.03 3.91 -1.02
N GLY A 60 14.06 3.25 -2.18
CA GLY A 60 12.97 3.26 -3.16
C GLY A 60 11.69 2.56 -2.68
N ALA A 61 11.70 1.84 -1.55
CA ALA A 61 10.53 1.21 -0.97
C ALA A 61 9.55 2.21 -0.33
N GLU A 62 10.01 3.42 0.01
CA GLU A 62 9.28 4.41 0.83
C GLU A 62 7.88 4.72 0.29
N PHE A 63 7.76 5.13 -0.98
CA PHE A 63 6.46 5.45 -1.58
C PHE A 63 5.54 4.23 -1.68
N MET A 64 6.09 3.04 -1.95
CA MET A 64 5.29 1.84 -2.17
C MET A 64 4.78 1.25 -0.86
N GLU A 65 5.58 1.32 0.21
CA GLU A 65 5.14 0.97 1.56
C GLU A 65 4.03 1.92 2.04
N ARG A 66 4.13 3.23 1.71
CA ARG A 66 3.04 4.19 1.97
C ARG A 66 1.78 3.93 1.16
N GLU A 67 1.90 3.51 -0.10
CA GLU A 67 0.76 3.10 -0.92
C GLU A 67 0.03 1.92 -0.26
N VAL A 68 0.77 0.89 0.16
CA VAL A 68 0.21 -0.27 0.85
C VAL A 68 -0.47 0.13 2.16
N PHE A 69 0.14 1.02 2.93
CA PHE A 69 -0.48 1.56 4.14
C PHE A 69 -1.79 2.30 3.84
N ASP A 70 -1.80 3.17 2.84
CA ASP A 70 -2.97 4.00 2.52
C ASP A 70 -4.13 3.16 1.95
N MET A 71 -3.79 2.17 1.12
CA MET A 71 -4.79 1.35 0.42
C MET A 71 -5.28 0.13 1.19
N MET A 72 -4.42 -0.49 2.02
CA MET A 72 -4.70 -1.73 2.75
C MET A 72 -4.65 -1.60 4.27
N GLY A 73 -3.99 -0.56 4.79
CA GLY A 73 -3.87 -0.33 6.23
C GLY A 73 -2.77 -1.10 6.94
N ILE A 74 -1.88 -1.76 6.18
CA ILE A 74 -0.71 -2.44 6.72
C ILE A 74 0.32 -1.38 7.12
N ARG A 75 0.76 -1.40 8.39
CA ARG A 75 1.72 -0.43 8.91
C ARG A 75 3.14 -0.96 8.83
N PHE A 76 4.08 -0.08 8.51
CA PHE A 76 5.49 -0.45 8.40
C PHE A 76 6.30 0.11 9.58
N ASN A 77 6.90 -0.77 10.39
CA ASN A 77 7.78 -0.38 11.48
C ASN A 77 9.08 0.23 10.94
N ASN A 78 9.64 1.21 11.65
CA ASN A 78 10.89 1.90 11.28
C ASN A 78 10.84 2.68 9.95
N HIS A 79 9.66 2.86 9.36
CA HIS A 79 9.51 3.69 8.16
C HIS A 79 9.74 5.17 8.47
N PRO A 80 10.50 5.93 7.63
CA PRO A 80 10.85 7.32 7.91
C PRO A 80 9.67 8.29 7.96
N ASP A 81 8.67 8.12 7.08
CA ASP A 81 7.48 8.97 7.03
C ASP A 81 6.22 8.17 6.66
N MET A 82 5.50 7.64 7.66
CA MET A 82 4.30 6.84 7.43
C MET A 82 3.03 7.69 7.44
N ARG A 83 2.75 8.32 6.31
CA ARG A 83 1.53 9.11 6.05
C ARG A 83 0.87 8.66 4.75
N ARG A 84 -0.44 8.87 4.65
CA ARG A 84 -1.24 8.65 3.43
C ARG A 84 -0.66 9.43 2.25
N ILE A 85 -0.85 8.92 1.03
CA ILE A 85 -0.31 9.52 -0.21
C ILE A 85 -1.28 9.59 -1.37
N LEU A 86 -2.23 8.66 -1.46
CA LEU A 86 -3.18 8.55 -2.56
C LEU A 86 -4.56 9.07 -2.15
N MET A 87 -4.97 8.80 -0.91
CA MET A 87 -6.27 9.26 -0.43
C MET A 87 -6.23 10.73 -0.02
N PRO A 88 -7.29 11.51 -0.33
CA PRO A 88 -7.45 12.87 0.21
C PRO A 88 -7.42 12.89 1.73
N ASP A 89 -6.98 14.00 2.31
CA ASP A 89 -6.91 14.20 3.76
C ASP A 89 -8.29 14.05 4.43
N ASP A 90 -9.34 14.50 3.73
CA ASP A 90 -10.72 14.40 4.18
C ASP A 90 -11.33 13.00 3.95
N PHE A 91 -10.55 12.01 3.50
CA PHE A 91 -11.07 10.66 3.24
C PHE A 91 -11.54 10.00 4.55
N PRO A 92 -12.86 9.81 4.69
CA PRO A 92 -13.46 9.40 5.94
C PRO A 92 -13.37 7.88 6.07
N GLU A 93 -12.28 7.46 6.70
CA GLU A 93 -11.95 6.14 7.26
C GLU A 93 -12.25 4.90 6.39
N GLY A 94 -11.18 4.13 6.15
CA GLY A 94 -11.22 2.87 5.40
C GLY A 94 -9.98 2.68 4.55
N TYR A 95 -9.93 1.53 3.90
CA TYR A 95 -8.82 1.05 3.08
C TYR A 95 -9.39 0.50 1.76
N PRO A 96 -9.33 1.28 0.66
CA PRO A 96 -10.09 0.99 -0.57
C PRO A 96 -9.79 -0.35 -1.24
N LEU A 97 -8.58 -0.89 -1.09
CA LEU A 97 -8.20 -2.14 -1.73
C LEU A 97 -8.55 -3.39 -0.91
N ARG A 98 -9.10 -3.23 0.30
CA ARG A 98 -9.64 -4.36 1.05
C ARG A 98 -10.92 -4.86 0.40
N LYS A 99 -11.10 -6.18 0.37
CA LYS A 99 -12.21 -6.84 -0.34
C LYS A 99 -13.58 -6.63 0.31
N ASP A 100 -13.62 -6.25 1.58
CA ASP A 100 -14.83 -5.85 2.30
C ASP A 100 -15.21 -4.37 2.06
N PHE A 101 -14.34 -3.59 1.42
CA PHE A 101 -14.64 -2.20 1.09
C PHE A 101 -15.64 -2.11 -0.08
N PRO A 102 -16.73 -1.32 0.04
CA PRO A 102 -17.74 -1.22 -1.00
C PRO A 102 -17.18 -0.57 -2.27
N LEU A 103 -17.46 -1.16 -3.44
CA LEU A 103 -16.95 -0.68 -4.73
C LEU A 103 -17.33 0.77 -5.07
N GLN A 104 -18.53 1.20 -4.66
CA GLN A 104 -19.01 2.56 -4.85
C GLN A 104 -18.45 3.55 -3.81
N GLY A 105 -17.62 3.08 -2.88
CA GLY A 105 -17.31 3.80 -1.64
C GLY A 105 -18.52 3.85 -0.70
N LYS A 106 -18.43 4.65 0.36
CA LYS A 106 -19.53 4.85 1.33
C LYS A 106 -20.29 6.16 1.06
N GLY A 107 -20.62 6.45 -0.21
CA GLY A 107 -21.41 7.64 -0.57
C GLY A 107 -20.64 8.98 -0.50
N TRP A 108 -19.32 8.96 -0.29
CA TRP A 108 -18.48 10.17 -0.19
C TRP A 108 -18.43 10.99 -1.48
N ARG A 109 -18.74 10.37 -2.62
CA ARG A 109 -18.88 11.10 -3.88
C ARG A 109 -20.07 12.05 -3.87
N ASP A 110 -21.10 11.74 -3.09
CA ASP A 110 -22.34 12.52 -3.03
C ASP A 110 -22.22 13.75 -2.13
N SER A 111 -21.12 13.87 -1.36
CA SER A 111 -20.82 15.03 -0.51
C SER A 111 -19.95 16.10 -1.17
N PHE A 112 -19.48 15.89 -2.41
CA PHE A 112 -18.74 16.93 -3.12
C PHE A 112 -19.71 17.92 -3.75
N ASP A 113 -19.52 19.21 -3.44
CA ASP A 113 -20.20 20.27 -4.16
C ASP A 113 -19.66 20.31 -5.60
N PHE A 114 -20.52 19.96 -6.55
CA PHE A 114 -20.23 20.20 -7.96
C PHE A 114 -20.20 21.72 -8.17
N LEU A 115 -19.04 22.23 -8.61
CA LEU A 115 -18.93 23.60 -9.07
C LEU A 115 -19.82 23.73 -10.31
N ASN A 116 -21.02 24.29 -10.15
CA ASN A 116 -21.81 24.76 -11.27
C ASN A 116 -21.05 25.92 -11.92
N GLU A 117 -20.41 25.69 -13.06
CA GLU A 117 -19.97 26.78 -13.92
C GLU A 117 -21.22 27.63 -14.26
N GLY A 118 -21.17 28.92 -13.90
CA GLY A 118 -22.28 29.89 -13.86
C GLY A 118 -23.40 29.69 -14.89
N ALA A 119 -24.68 29.92 -14.58
CA ALA A 119 -25.20 31.12 -13.93
C ALA A 119 -24.42 32.39 -14.37
N THR A 120 -24.22 32.56 -15.67
CA THR A 120 -23.87 33.85 -16.24
C THR A 120 -25.12 34.73 -16.20
N SER A 121 -25.04 35.77 -15.37
CA SER A 121 -25.94 36.93 -15.34
C SER A 121 -26.05 37.62 -16.68
#